data_AF-A0A844BXR0-F1
#
_entry.id   AF-A0A844BXR0-F1
#
_cell.length_a   1.000
_cell.length_b   1.000
_cell.length_c   1.000
_cell.angle_alpha   90.00
_cell.angle_beta   90.00
_cell.angle_gamma   90.00
#
_symmetry.space_group_name_H-M   'P 1'
#
loop_
_entity.id
_entity.type
_entity.pdbx_description
1 polymer ?
#
loop_
_entity_poly.entity_id
_entity_poly.type
_entity_poly.pdbx_seq_one_letter_code
_entity_poly.pdbx_strand_id
1 'polypeptide(L)'
;MMILNSELKPMFSLYCVDYAARFGEHSDDVMREYAKLLIHHKIGRIGLRRGINRLRLRASENKFTPNPAEFAELCKPTIQELGIPDLETATHEVREARTTWRHSKTPYPFSHDVCRFIDQRVGYDLYQTSEREWRQRASREYHYLVKQAVAGQLPSFRNALPHKSEPEDNRPMYERLGYKTLSREESRAVIDSVLKRKRTDNTDRGRVGTSRLGPGIAGSSNVSTTTEQMTGSKPE
;
A
#
# COMPACT_ATOMS: atom_id res chain seq x y z
N MET A 1 -30.60 -8.00 -24.27
CA MET A 1 -32.02 -8.19 -23.87
C MET A 1 -32.46 -9.65 -23.88
N MET A 2 -32.06 -10.49 -24.84
CA MET A 2 -32.49 -11.90 -24.89
C MET A 2 -32.25 -12.68 -23.59
N ILE A 3 -31.11 -12.45 -22.90
CA ILE A 3 -30.76 -13.15 -21.66
C ILE A 3 -31.74 -12.87 -20.51
N LEU A 4 -32.26 -11.65 -20.39
CA LEU A 4 -33.18 -11.29 -19.30
C LEU A 4 -34.56 -11.91 -19.51
N ASN A 5 -35.05 -11.89 -20.76
CA ASN A 5 -36.31 -12.54 -21.10
C ASN A 5 -36.23 -14.07 -21.03
N SER A 6 -35.05 -14.67 -21.25
CA SER A 6 -34.87 -16.12 -21.14
C SER A 6 -34.56 -16.61 -19.72
N GLU A 7 -33.84 -15.83 -18.90
CA GLU A 7 -33.40 -16.25 -17.56
C GLU A 7 -34.24 -15.62 -16.45
N LEU A 8 -34.53 -14.32 -16.48
CA LEU A 8 -35.18 -13.61 -15.36
C LEU A 8 -36.71 -13.68 -15.39
N LYS A 9 -37.32 -13.52 -16.58
CA LYS A 9 -38.78 -13.55 -16.75
C LYS A 9 -39.41 -14.87 -16.26
N PRO A 10 -38.87 -16.06 -16.59
CA PRO A 10 -39.39 -17.32 -16.03
C PRO A 10 -39.24 -17.37 -14.51
N MET A 11 -38.15 -16.83 -13.95
CA MET A 11 -37.91 -16.84 -12.50
C MET A 11 -38.93 -15.98 -11.76
N PHE A 12 -39.28 -14.79 -12.26
CA PHE A 12 -40.37 -14.02 -11.66
C PHE A 12 -41.71 -14.72 -11.80
N SER A 13 -42.00 -15.35 -12.93
CA SER A 13 -43.23 -16.12 -13.09
C SER A 13 -43.34 -17.33 -12.15
N LEU A 14 -42.21 -17.94 -11.76
CA LEU A 14 -42.18 -19.11 -10.88
C LEU A 14 -42.18 -18.75 -9.40
N TYR A 15 -41.43 -17.71 -9.01
CA TYR A 15 -41.18 -17.40 -7.60
C TYR A 15 -41.98 -16.20 -7.08
N CYS A 16 -42.52 -15.34 -7.95
CA CYS A 16 -43.26 -14.16 -7.55
C CYS A 16 -44.74 -14.31 -7.91
N VAL A 17 -45.61 -14.30 -6.89
CA VAL A 17 -47.05 -14.57 -7.05
C VAL A 17 -47.77 -13.41 -7.74
N ASP A 18 -47.27 -12.18 -7.59
CA ASP A 18 -47.87 -10.98 -8.13
C ASP A 18 -47.42 -10.66 -9.57
N TYR A 19 -46.41 -11.35 -10.10
CA TYR A 19 -45.76 -10.97 -11.36
C TYR A 19 -46.72 -11.00 -12.56
N ALA A 20 -47.45 -12.11 -12.74
CA ALA A 20 -48.38 -12.27 -13.85
C ALA A 20 -49.55 -11.29 -13.76
N ALA A 21 -50.09 -11.06 -12.55
CA ALA A 21 -51.21 -10.17 -12.31
C ALA A 21 -50.82 -8.69 -12.50
N ARG A 22 -49.62 -8.29 -12.06
CA ARG A 22 -49.17 -6.89 -12.14
C ARG A 22 -48.62 -6.50 -13.51
N PHE A 23 -47.97 -7.43 -14.20
CA PHE A 23 -47.16 -7.10 -15.37
C PHE A 23 -47.45 -7.96 -16.60
N GLY A 24 -48.45 -8.84 -16.61
CA GLY A 24 -48.70 -9.81 -17.69
C GLY A 24 -48.58 -9.24 -19.11
N GLU A 25 -49.38 -8.24 -19.44
CA GLU A 25 -49.38 -7.60 -20.78
C GLU A 25 -48.15 -6.73 -21.05
N HIS A 26 -47.54 -6.16 -19.99
CA HIS A 26 -46.40 -5.25 -20.08
C HIS A 26 -45.07 -5.90 -19.64
N SER A 27 -45.01 -7.23 -19.62
CA SER A 27 -43.92 -7.97 -19.00
C SER A 27 -42.58 -7.70 -19.69
N ASP A 28 -42.60 -7.50 -21.00
CA ASP A 28 -41.41 -7.18 -21.79
C ASP A 28 -40.90 -5.76 -21.52
N ASP A 29 -41.78 -4.79 -21.30
CA ASP A 29 -41.38 -3.41 -20.99
C ASP A 29 -40.80 -3.29 -19.58
N VAL A 30 -41.37 -4.02 -18.63
CA VAL A 30 -40.78 -4.17 -17.28
C VAL A 30 -39.38 -4.77 -17.39
N MET A 31 -39.20 -5.82 -18.20
CA MET A 31 -37.87 -6.42 -18.42
C MET A 31 -36.86 -5.44 -19.05
N ARG A 32 -37.31 -4.50 -19.89
CA ARG A 32 -36.45 -3.42 -20.39
C ARG A 32 -36.00 -2.49 -19.27
N GLU A 33 -36.89 -2.13 -18.33
CA GLU A 33 -36.51 -1.29 -17.18
C GLU A 33 -35.49 -1.98 -16.26
N TYR A 34 -35.70 -3.26 -15.99
CA TYR A 34 -34.70 -4.09 -15.32
C TYR A 34 -33.37 -4.09 -16.06
N ALA A 35 -33.39 -4.26 -17.40
CA ALA A 35 -32.18 -4.23 -18.21
C ALA A 35 -31.44 -2.90 -18.10
N LYS A 36 -32.15 -1.77 -18.17
CA LYS A 36 -31.55 -0.43 -18.03
C LYS A 36 -30.81 -0.28 -16.70
N LEU A 37 -31.42 -0.70 -15.60
CA LEU A 37 -30.79 -0.61 -14.29
C LEU A 37 -29.61 -1.56 -14.12
N LEU A 38 -29.71 -2.78 -14.63
CA LEU A 38 -28.58 -3.72 -14.60
C LEU A 38 -27.37 -3.19 -15.39
N ILE A 39 -27.61 -2.57 -16.55
CA ILE A 39 -26.56 -1.92 -17.35
C ILE A 39 -25.99 -0.72 -16.60
N HIS A 40 -26.83 0.14 -16.02
CA HIS A 40 -26.42 1.29 -15.23
C HIS A 40 -25.51 0.90 -14.05
N HIS A 41 -25.84 -0.20 -13.36
CA HIS A 41 -25.05 -0.75 -12.26
C HIS A 41 -23.90 -1.66 -12.72
N LYS A 42 -23.64 -1.78 -14.03
CA LYS A 42 -22.59 -2.62 -14.62
C LYS A 42 -22.66 -4.09 -14.17
N ILE A 43 -23.87 -4.62 -14.00
CA ILE A 43 -24.08 -5.99 -13.54
C ILE A 43 -23.93 -6.94 -14.73
N GLY A 44 -22.86 -7.75 -14.68
CA GLY A 44 -22.62 -8.82 -15.63
C GLY A 44 -23.39 -10.11 -15.32
N ARG A 45 -23.15 -11.16 -16.12
CA ARG A 45 -23.85 -12.46 -15.99
C ARG A 45 -23.69 -13.12 -14.61
N ILE A 46 -22.52 -12.98 -14.00
CA ILE A 46 -22.24 -13.53 -12.66
C ILE A 46 -23.12 -12.85 -11.60
N GLY A 47 -23.24 -11.51 -11.67
CA GLY A 47 -24.10 -10.75 -10.75
C GLY A 47 -25.58 -11.07 -10.97
N LEU A 48 -26.01 -11.24 -12.22
CA LEU A 48 -27.39 -11.66 -12.52
C LEU A 48 -27.73 -13.02 -11.90
N ARG A 49 -26.87 -14.03 -12.09
CA ARG A 49 -27.06 -15.37 -11.49
C ARG A 49 -27.12 -15.31 -9.96
N ARG A 50 -26.26 -14.49 -9.34
CA ARG A 50 -26.30 -14.23 -7.90
C ARG A 50 -27.64 -13.64 -7.48
N GLY A 51 -28.12 -12.62 -8.18
CA GLY A 51 -29.43 -12.00 -7.92
C GLY A 51 -30.58 -12.99 -8.04
N ILE A 52 -30.57 -13.84 -9.07
CA ILE A 52 -31.55 -14.91 -9.27
C ILE A 52 -31.53 -15.93 -8.12
N ASN A 53 -30.34 -16.37 -7.69
CA ASN A 53 -30.21 -17.32 -6.58
C ASN A 53 -30.72 -16.72 -5.27
N ARG A 54 -30.40 -15.46 -4.99
CA ARG A 54 -30.88 -14.76 -3.79
C ARG A 54 -32.37 -14.47 -3.83
N LEU A 55 -32.91 -14.16 -5.00
CA LEU A 55 -34.35 -14.07 -5.21
C LEU A 55 -35.05 -15.38 -4.87
N ARG A 56 -34.49 -16.51 -5.31
CA ARG A 56 -35.02 -17.85 -5.02
C ARG A 56 -35.06 -18.15 -3.52
N LEU A 57 -34.02 -17.74 -2.79
CA LEU A 57 -33.98 -17.84 -1.33
C LEU A 57 -34.99 -16.91 -0.67
N ARG A 58 -35.10 -15.65 -1.13
CA ARG A 58 -36.05 -14.66 -0.60
C ARG A 58 -37.50 -15.09 -0.82
N ALA A 59 -37.80 -15.85 -1.88
CA ALA A 59 -39.15 -16.27 -2.23
C ALA A 59 -39.84 -17.15 -1.17
N SER A 60 -39.10 -17.76 -0.23
CA SER A 60 -39.72 -18.47 0.91
C SER A 60 -40.33 -17.50 1.92
N GLU A 61 -39.74 -16.31 2.08
CA GLU A 61 -40.14 -15.30 3.07
C GLU A 61 -41.03 -14.22 2.46
N ASN A 62 -40.71 -13.78 1.24
CA ASN A 62 -41.41 -12.72 0.53
C ASN A 62 -41.61 -13.11 -0.94
N LYS A 63 -42.87 -13.35 -1.30
CA LYS A 63 -43.29 -13.81 -2.63
C LYS A 63 -43.64 -12.69 -3.60
N PHE A 64 -43.36 -11.42 -3.24
CA PHE A 64 -43.61 -10.29 -4.11
C PHE A 64 -42.42 -10.03 -5.05
N THR A 65 -42.73 -9.58 -6.26
CA THR A 65 -41.74 -9.18 -7.25
C THR A 65 -40.94 -8.00 -6.69
N PRO A 66 -39.60 -8.08 -6.61
CA PRO A 66 -38.80 -6.95 -6.14
C PRO A 66 -38.98 -5.75 -7.07
N ASN A 67 -38.65 -4.57 -6.59
CA ASN A 67 -38.47 -3.44 -7.50
C ASN A 67 -37.16 -3.61 -8.29
N PRO A 68 -37.05 -3.03 -9.50
CA PRO A 68 -35.81 -3.11 -10.28
C PRO A 68 -34.55 -2.67 -9.52
N ALA A 69 -34.67 -1.62 -8.69
CA ALA A 69 -33.58 -1.16 -7.82
C ALA A 69 -33.23 -2.17 -6.72
N GLU A 70 -34.23 -2.79 -6.08
CA GLU A 70 -34.00 -3.84 -5.07
C GLU A 70 -33.32 -5.06 -5.69
N PHE A 71 -33.73 -5.45 -6.90
CA PHE A 71 -33.09 -6.57 -7.58
C PHE A 71 -31.65 -6.27 -7.99
N ALA A 72 -31.34 -5.04 -8.37
CA ALA A 72 -29.97 -4.62 -8.64
C ALA A 72 -29.08 -4.75 -7.39
N GLU A 73 -29.60 -4.44 -6.19
CA GLU A 73 -28.87 -4.69 -4.93
C GLU A 73 -28.64 -6.19 -4.67
N LEU A 74 -29.62 -7.05 -4.95
CA LEU A 74 -29.46 -8.50 -4.82
C LEU A 74 -28.35 -9.06 -5.73
N CYS A 75 -28.13 -8.43 -6.88
CA CYS A 75 -27.08 -8.83 -7.82
C CYS A 75 -25.66 -8.47 -7.35
N LYS A 76 -25.50 -7.51 -6.44
CA LYS A 76 -24.20 -7.06 -5.96
C LYS A 76 -23.54 -8.12 -5.05
N PRO A 77 -22.22 -8.31 -5.15
CA PRO A 77 -21.51 -9.22 -4.25
C PRO A 77 -21.57 -8.70 -2.81
N THR A 78 -21.58 -9.62 -1.85
CA THR A 78 -21.37 -9.25 -0.44
C THR A 78 -19.88 -9.06 -0.16
N ILE A 79 -19.57 -8.38 0.93
CA ILE A 79 -18.19 -8.13 1.40
C ILE A 79 -17.43 -9.46 1.57
N GLN A 80 -18.11 -10.46 2.13
CA GLN A 80 -17.59 -11.81 2.36
C GLN A 80 -17.29 -12.55 1.05
N GLU A 81 -18.16 -12.44 0.04
CA GLU A 81 -17.93 -13.05 -1.27
C GLU A 81 -16.75 -12.42 -2.02
N LEU A 82 -16.40 -11.17 -1.70
CA LEU A 82 -15.21 -10.50 -2.24
C LEU A 82 -13.93 -10.82 -1.46
N GLY A 83 -14.02 -11.56 -0.35
CA GLY A 83 -12.87 -11.81 0.53
C GLY A 83 -12.34 -10.54 1.19
N ILE A 84 -13.17 -9.50 1.31
CA ILE A 84 -12.77 -8.26 1.97
C ILE A 84 -12.82 -8.50 3.48
N PRO A 85 -11.71 -8.29 4.21
CA PRO A 85 -11.69 -8.43 5.67
C PRO A 85 -12.56 -7.35 6.32
N ASP A 86 -12.96 -7.59 7.57
CA ASP A 86 -13.69 -6.58 8.35
C ASP A 86 -12.82 -5.36 8.68
N LEU A 87 -13.46 -4.30 9.19
CA LEU A 87 -12.77 -3.04 9.50
C LEU A 87 -11.65 -3.23 10.53
N GLU A 88 -11.87 -4.07 11.53
CA GLU A 88 -10.89 -4.33 12.58
C GLU A 88 -9.65 -5.03 12.02
N THR A 89 -9.83 -6.11 11.25
CA THR A 89 -8.71 -6.81 10.61
C THR A 89 -8.00 -5.90 9.60
N ALA A 90 -8.74 -5.14 8.79
CA ALA A 90 -8.16 -4.22 7.82
C ALA A 90 -7.30 -3.14 8.49
N THR A 91 -7.77 -2.54 9.59
CA THR A 91 -6.98 -1.53 10.32
C THR A 91 -5.80 -2.14 11.06
N HIS A 92 -5.92 -3.38 11.55
CA HIS A 92 -4.83 -4.12 12.16
C HIS A 92 -3.69 -4.37 11.16
N GLU A 93 -3.99 -4.85 9.94
CA GLU A 93 -3.00 -5.05 8.88
C GLU A 93 -2.27 -3.75 8.51
N VAL A 94 -2.99 -2.65 8.37
CA VAL A 94 -2.40 -1.33 8.08
C VAL A 94 -1.43 -0.92 9.19
N ARG A 95 -1.79 -1.18 10.45
CA ARG A 95 -0.91 -0.91 11.59
C ARG A 95 0.34 -1.77 11.53
N GLU A 96 0.21 -3.08 11.33
CA GLU A 96 1.37 -3.98 11.23
C GLU A 96 2.31 -3.60 10.07
N ALA A 97 1.74 -3.22 8.93
CA ALA A 97 2.49 -2.74 7.77
C ALA A 97 3.33 -1.50 8.10
N ARG A 98 2.77 -0.56 8.88
CA ARG A 98 3.41 0.71 9.24
C ARG A 98 4.28 0.64 10.49
N THR A 99 4.10 -0.31 11.39
CA THR A 99 4.91 -0.43 12.60
C THR A 99 5.97 -1.49 12.43
N THR A 100 5.57 -2.76 12.50
CA THR A 100 6.46 -3.92 12.54
C THR A 100 7.20 -4.13 11.22
N TRP A 101 6.51 -3.92 10.09
CA TRP A 101 7.05 -4.19 8.76
C TRP A 101 7.67 -2.98 8.05
N ARG A 102 7.75 -1.82 8.73
CA ARG A 102 8.20 -0.55 8.15
C ARG A 102 9.56 -0.60 7.46
N HIS A 103 10.50 -1.35 8.04
CA HIS A 103 11.88 -1.46 7.58
C HIS A 103 12.15 -2.80 6.88
N SER A 104 11.10 -3.58 6.60
CA SER A 104 11.24 -4.80 5.82
C SER A 104 11.63 -4.47 4.38
N LYS A 105 12.52 -5.29 3.81
CA LYS A 105 12.92 -5.18 2.40
C LYS A 105 11.79 -5.61 1.46
N THR A 106 10.86 -6.41 1.97
CA THR A 106 9.72 -6.92 1.21
C THR A 106 8.45 -6.16 1.59
N PRO A 107 7.57 -5.86 0.62
CA PRO A 107 6.29 -5.22 0.90
C PRO A 107 5.42 -6.12 1.80
N TYR A 108 4.62 -5.49 2.66
CA TYR A 108 3.70 -6.21 3.54
C TYR A 108 2.65 -6.98 2.71
N PRO A 109 2.42 -8.28 3.00
CA PRO A 109 1.46 -9.10 2.26
C PRO A 109 0.02 -8.84 2.75
N PHE A 110 -0.59 -7.76 2.28
CA PHE A 110 -2.00 -7.45 2.59
C PHE A 110 -2.94 -8.57 2.16
N SER A 111 -3.95 -8.88 2.98
CA SER A 111 -4.95 -9.90 2.67
C SER A 111 -5.84 -9.52 1.48
N HIS A 112 -6.10 -8.22 1.33
CA HIS A 112 -6.94 -7.68 0.27
C HIS A 112 -6.45 -6.31 -0.21
N ASP A 113 -6.71 -5.99 -1.47
CA ASP A 113 -6.34 -4.71 -2.09
C ASP A 113 -6.93 -3.49 -1.35
N VAL A 114 -8.10 -3.65 -0.73
CA VAL A 114 -8.74 -2.61 0.09
C VAL A 114 -7.84 -2.21 1.26
N CYS A 115 -7.24 -3.17 1.98
CA CYS A 115 -6.30 -2.89 3.07
C CYS A 115 -5.09 -2.11 2.56
N ARG A 116 -4.54 -2.53 1.42
CA ARG A 116 -3.43 -1.84 0.76
C ARG A 116 -3.79 -0.39 0.37
N PHE A 117 -5.02 -0.13 -0.09
CA PHE A 117 -5.47 1.24 -0.40
C PHE A 117 -5.65 2.10 0.85
N ILE A 118 -6.16 1.53 1.94
CA ILE A 118 -6.24 2.23 3.22
C ILE A 118 -4.84 2.62 3.69
N ASP A 119 -3.89 1.68 3.63
CA ASP A 119 -2.51 1.94 3.99
C ASP A 119 -1.89 3.10 3.19
N GLN A 120 -2.18 3.18 1.89
CA GLN A 120 -1.64 4.24 1.04
C GLN A 120 -2.27 5.61 1.32
N ARG A 121 -3.56 5.66 1.64
CA ARG A 121 -4.30 6.91 1.83
C ARG A 121 -4.14 7.47 3.24
N VAL A 122 -4.20 6.62 4.25
CA VAL A 122 -4.25 7.01 5.67
C VAL A 122 -3.21 6.29 6.53
N GLY A 123 -2.36 5.43 5.97
CA GLY A 123 -1.33 4.74 6.75
C GLY A 123 -0.29 5.69 7.37
N TYR A 124 0.08 6.76 6.66
CA TYR A 124 1.01 7.77 7.19
C TYR A 124 0.40 8.65 8.29
N ASP A 125 -0.91 8.85 8.28
CA ASP A 125 -1.63 9.63 9.31
C ASP A 125 -1.44 9.02 10.71
N LEU A 126 -1.11 7.73 10.79
CA LEU A 126 -0.82 7.02 12.03
C LEU A 126 0.30 7.69 12.85
N TYR A 127 1.25 8.36 12.20
CA TYR A 127 2.35 9.06 12.89
C TYR A 127 2.06 10.55 13.17
N GLN A 128 1.03 11.11 12.54
CA GLN A 128 0.75 12.55 12.57
C GLN A 128 -0.45 12.90 13.45
N THR A 129 -1.33 11.95 13.72
CA THR A 129 -2.62 12.16 14.38
C THR A 129 -2.79 11.25 15.59
N SER A 130 -3.76 11.55 16.44
CA SER A 130 -4.11 10.66 17.54
C SER A 130 -4.72 9.35 17.02
N GLU A 131 -4.57 8.25 17.78
CA GLU A 131 -5.12 6.95 17.36
C GLU A 131 -6.63 7.01 17.09
N ARG A 132 -7.38 7.79 17.89
CA ARG A 132 -8.82 7.97 17.72
C ARG A 132 -9.16 8.63 16.38
N GLU A 133 -8.47 9.70 16.04
CA GLU A 133 -8.70 10.42 14.78
C GLU A 133 -8.31 9.58 13.57
N TRP A 134 -7.17 8.89 13.66
CA TRP A 134 -6.71 7.95 12.65
C TRP A 134 -7.75 6.84 12.40
N ARG A 135 -8.27 6.20 13.46
CA ARG A 135 -9.31 5.16 13.34
C ARG A 135 -10.58 5.70 12.68
N GLN A 136 -10.99 6.93 13.00
CA GLN A 136 -12.16 7.55 12.36
C GLN A 136 -11.94 7.79 10.87
N ARG A 137 -10.76 8.28 10.47
CA ARG A 137 -10.41 8.44 9.05
C ARG A 137 -10.33 7.10 8.33
N ALA A 138 -9.66 6.12 8.94
CA ALA A 138 -9.55 4.77 8.39
C ALA A 138 -10.90 4.10 8.20
N SER A 139 -11.84 4.25 9.16
CA SER A 139 -13.21 3.75 9.03
C SER A 139 -13.95 4.38 7.85
N ARG A 140 -13.87 5.72 7.69
CA ARG A 140 -14.50 6.42 6.56
C ARG A 140 -13.94 5.95 5.21
N GLU A 141 -12.62 5.85 5.11
CA GLU A 141 -11.95 5.38 3.90
C GLU A 141 -12.27 3.90 3.61
N TYR A 142 -12.30 3.05 4.63
CA TYR A 142 -12.70 1.64 4.49
C TYR A 142 -14.11 1.53 3.92
N HIS A 143 -15.09 2.22 4.50
CA HIS A 143 -16.48 2.17 4.00
C HIS A 143 -16.60 2.72 2.58
N TYR A 144 -15.84 3.76 2.23
CA TYR A 144 -15.77 4.27 0.87
C TYR A 144 -15.19 3.24 -0.10
N LEU A 145 -14.05 2.63 0.22
CA LEU A 145 -13.37 1.66 -0.62
C LEU A 145 -14.17 0.36 -0.77
N VAL A 146 -14.85 -0.09 0.28
CA VAL A 146 -15.77 -1.25 0.20
C VAL A 146 -16.90 -0.97 -0.78
N LYS A 147 -17.51 0.23 -0.72
CA LYS A 147 -18.56 0.61 -1.69
C LYS A 147 -18.03 0.59 -3.12
N GLN A 148 -16.81 1.07 -3.34
CA GLN A 148 -16.16 1.02 -4.66
C GLN A 148 -15.83 -0.40 -5.10
N ALA A 149 -15.36 -1.25 -4.18
CA ALA A 149 -15.06 -2.66 -4.46
C ALA A 149 -16.32 -3.43 -4.86
N VAL A 150 -17.42 -3.24 -4.12
CA VAL A 150 -18.73 -3.85 -4.43
C VAL A 150 -19.27 -3.36 -5.77
N ALA A 151 -19.00 -2.10 -6.13
CA ALA A 151 -19.34 -1.55 -7.45
C ALA A 151 -18.39 -2.01 -8.58
N GLY A 152 -17.31 -2.74 -8.27
CA GLY A 152 -16.28 -3.11 -9.24
C GLY A 152 -15.48 -1.92 -9.76
N GLN A 153 -15.44 -0.81 -9.02
CA GLN A 153 -14.77 0.44 -9.36
C GLN A 153 -13.58 0.74 -8.44
N LEU A 154 -13.00 -0.31 -7.83
CA LEU A 154 -11.82 -0.13 -7.01
C LEU A 154 -10.71 0.50 -7.86
N PRO A 155 -10.04 1.58 -7.38
CA PRO A 155 -8.98 2.21 -8.13
C PRO A 155 -7.92 1.19 -8.54
N SER A 156 -7.43 1.25 -9.78
CA SER A 156 -6.27 0.45 -10.17
C SER A 156 -5.03 0.99 -9.44
N PHE A 157 -4.26 0.12 -8.80
CA PHE A 157 -3.01 0.55 -8.18
C PHE A 157 -2.05 1.04 -9.28
N ARG A 158 -1.72 2.33 -9.25
CA ARG A 158 -0.65 2.88 -10.07
C ARG A 158 0.61 2.83 -9.23
N ASN A 159 1.54 1.95 -9.60
CA ASN A 159 2.91 2.06 -9.11
C ASN A 159 3.36 3.50 -9.39
N ALA A 160 3.91 4.18 -8.37
CA ALA A 160 4.54 5.46 -8.58
C ALA A 160 5.51 5.33 -9.76
N LEU A 161 5.53 6.34 -10.64
CA LEU A 161 6.45 6.36 -11.78
C LEU A 161 7.85 5.97 -11.27
N PRO A 162 8.57 5.08 -11.97
CA PRO A 162 9.91 4.73 -11.56
C PRO A 162 10.68 6.04 -11.38
N HIS A 163 11.22 6.24 -10.19
CA HIS A 163 12.12 7.36 -9.96
C HIS A 163 13.18 7.19 -11.04
N LYS A 164 13.26 8.13 -11.98
CA LYS A 164 14.44 8.23 -12.83
C LYS A 164 15.57 8.35 -11.83
N SER A 165 16.34 7.28 -11.64
CA SER A 165 17.66 7.43 -11.05
C SER A 165 18.30 8.48 -11.93
N GLU A 166 18.63 9.62 -11.34
CA GLU A 166 19.54 10.53 -12.01
C GLU A 166 20.73 9.67 -12.45
N PRO A 167 21.21 9.83 -13.71
CA PRO A 167 22.36 9.05 -14.16
C PRO A 167 23.43 9.16 -13.08
N GLU A 168 23.96 8.02 -12.63
CA GLU A 168 24.95 7.99 -11.55
C GLU A 168 26.08 8.95 -11.92
N ASP A 169 26.02 10.15 -11.34
CA ASP A 169 26.99 11.17 -11.65
C ASP A 169 28.25 10.79 -10.89
N ASN A 170 29.11 9.96 -11.48
CA ASN A 170 30.33 9.47 -10.86
C ASN A 170 31.34 10.57 -10.49
N ARG A 171 31.00 11.85 -10.68
CA ARG A 171 31.77 12.97 -10.14
C ARG A 171 31.77 12.94 -8.61
N PRO A 172 32.95 13.06 -7.99
CA PRO A 172 33.06 13.15 -6.54
C PRO A 172 32.32 14.38 -6.00
N MET A 173 31.82 14.28 -4.77
CA MET A 173 30.92 15.26 -4.12
C MET A 173 31.40 16.72 -4.24
N TYR A 174 32.71 16.97 -4.17
CA TYR A 174 33.28 18.31 -4.26
C TYR A 174 33.08 18.98 -5.64
N GLU A 175 33.11 18.21 -6.73
CA GLU A 175 32.84 18.73 -8.08
C GLU A 175 31.35 19.01 -8.28
N ARG A 176 30.47 18.20 -7.68
CA ARG A 176 29.01 18.42 -7.73
C ARG A 176 28.59 19.72 -7.03
N LEU A 177 29.29 20.10 -5.97
CA LEU A 177 29.08 21.35 -5.23
C LEU A 177 29.75 22.56 -5.89
N GLY A 178 30.39 22.39 -7.05
CA GLY A 178 31.04 23.47 -7.79
C GLY A 178 32.40 23.89 -7.24
N TYR A 179 33.02 23.10 -6.36
CA TYR A 179 34.40 23.35 -5.94
C TYR A 179 35.34 22.96 -7.08
N LYS A 180 36.04 23.94 -7.65
CA LYS A 180 37.13 23.70 -8.59
C LYS A 180 38.24 22.96 -7.86
N THR A 181 38.59 21.77 -8.34
CA THR A 181 39.84 21.13 -7.96
C THR A 181 40.98 22.03 -8.42
N LEU A 182 41.85 22.41 -7.49
CA LEU A 182 43.08 23.10 -7.81
C LEU A 182 43.86 22.26 -8.82
N SER A 183 44.42 22.88 -9.85
CA SER A 183 45.27 22.17 -10.80
C SER A 183 46.42 21.47 -10.05
N ARG A 184 47.04 20.47 -10.66
CA ARG A 184 48.17 19.76 -10.03
C ARG A 184 49.31 20.72 -9.65
N GLU A 185 49.45 21.82 -10.38
CA GLU A 185 50.44 22.87 -10.14
C GLU A 185 50.01 23.78 -8.98
N GLU A 186 48.74 24.16 -8.93
CA GLU A 186 48.18 24.97 -7.84
C GLU A 186 48.16 24.20 -6.51
N SER A 187 47.82 22.91 -6.54
CA SER A 187 47.87 22.03 -5.37
C SER A 187 49.30 21.90 -4.82
N ARG A 188 50.30 21.79 -5.70
CA ARG A 188 51.71 21.77 -5.32
C ARG A 188 52.15 23.10 -4.73
N ALA A 189 51.77 24.22 -5.34
CA ALA A 189 52.10 25.55 -4.83
C ALA A 189 51.50 25.81 -3.42
N VAL A 190 50.26 25.35 -3.17
CA VAL A 190 49.63 25.44 -1.85
C VAL A 190 50.39 24.57 -0.83
N ILE A 191 50.69 23.31 -1.16
CA ILE A 191 51.44 22.41 -0.27
C ILE A 191 52.83 22.98 0.05
N ASP A 192 53.55 23.48 -0.96
CA ASP A 192 54.86 24.10 -0.78
C ASP A 192 54.80 25.38 0.07
N SER A 193 53.73 26.17 -0.06
CA SER A 193 53.52 27.36 0.76
C SER A 193 53.26 27.01 2.24
N VAL A 194 52.51 25.93 2.50
CA VAL A 194 52.22 25.42 3.85
C VAL A 194 53.47 24.81 4.49
N LEU A 195 54.26 24.05 3.72
CA LEU A 195 55.52 23.48 4.19
C LEU A 195 56.60 24.55 4.45
N LYS A 196 56.66 25.61 3.63
CA LYS A 196 57.54 26.76 3.87
C LYS A 196 57.15 27.52 5.15
N ARG A 197 55.86 27.74 5.40
CA ARG A 197 55.39 28.35 6.66
C ARG A 197 55.72 27.51 7.90
N LYS A 198 55.60 26.18 7.83
CA LYS A 198 56.00 25.30 8.94
C LYS A 198 57.52 25.29 9.20
N ARG A 199 58.35 25.56 8.19
CA ARG A 199 59.80 25.66 8.36
C ARG A 199 60.24 26.98 9.01
N THR A 200 59.50 28.06 8.81
CA THR A 200 59.81 29.36 9.44
C THR A 200 59.38 29.45 10.90
N ASP A 201 58.32 28.75 11.29
CA ASP A 201 57.85 28.73 12.69
C ASP A 201 58.68 27.82 13.62
N ASN A 202 59.49 26.91 13.06
CA ASN A 202 60.25 25.93 13.86
C ASN A 202 61.70 26.36 14.13
N THR A 203 62.13 27.52 13.62
CA THR A 203 63.47 28.08 13.88
C THR A 203 63.56 28.93 15.14
N ASP A 204 62.45 29.19 15.84
CA ASP A 204 62.43 30.13 16.99
C ASP A 204 61.88 29.54 18.31
N ARG A 205 61.76 28.21 18.41
CA ARG A 205 61.55 27.54 19.71
C ARG A 205 62.83 26.86 20.15
N GLY A 206 63.68 27.69 20.74
CA GLY A 206 64.87 27.28 21.47
C GLY A 206 64.57 26.11 22.42
N ARG A 207 65.38 25.08 22.25
CA ARG A 207 65.92 24.17 23.25
C ARG A 207 65.63 24.61 24.70
N VAL A 208 64.56 24.09 25.30
CA VAL A 208 64.38 24.06 26.76
C VAL A 208 64.74 22.67 27.25
N GLY A 209 65.63 22.64 28.22
CA GLY A 209 66.30 21.46 28.73
C GLY A 209 65.37 20.38 29.26
N THR A 210 65.80 19.15 29.00
CA THR A 210 65.55 17.95 29.79
C THR A 210 65.63 18.24 31.28
N SER A 211 64.62 17.84 32.07
CA SER A 211 64.77 16.94 33.23
C SER A 211 63.56 16.98 34.19
N ARG A 212 63.19 15.77 34.64
CA ARG A 212 62.57 15.38 35.92
C ARG A 212 61.03 15.27 36.05
N LEU A 213 60.68 14.16 36.73
CA LEU A 213 59.40 13.73 37.33
C LEU A 213 58.43 13.11 36.33
N GLY A 214 57.98 11.86 36.41
CA GLY A 214 58.07 10.77 37.39
C GLY A 214 57.18 9.61 36.87
N PRO A 215 57.23 8.40 37.46
CA PRO A 215 56.55 7.23 36.92
C PRO A 215 55.07 7.22 37.32
N GLY A 216 54.17 6.86 36.39
CA GLY A 216 52.74 6.86 36.68
C GLY A 216 51.88 6.06 35.70
N ILE A 217 51.64 4.80 36.07
CA ILE A 217 50.31 4.15 36.03
C ILE A 217 49.78 3.70 34.65
N ALA A 218 49.96 2.38 34.42
CA ALA A 218 48.94 1.35 34.15
C ALA A 218 47.81 1.56 33.12
N GLY A 219 47.59 0.49 32.33
CA GLY A 219 46.38 0.19 31.57
C GLY A 219 46.73 -0.37 30.19
N SER A 220 46.90 -1.70 30.01
CA SER A 220 45.82 -2.69 29.80
C SER A 220 44.87 -2.25 28.68
N SER A 221 44.53 -3.02 27.64
CA SER A 221 44.80 -4.40 27.24
C SER A 221 44.22 -4.59 25.84
N ASN A 222 44.78 -5.56 25.12
CA ASN A 222 44.30 -6.25 23.92
C ASN A 222 42.77 -6.28 23.71
N VAL A 223 42.33 -6.15 22.45
CA VAL A 223 41.24 -6.99 21.94
C VAL A 223 41.63 -7.52 20.56
N SER A 224 41.62 -8.84 20.51
CA SER A 224 42.01 -9.71 19.42
C SER A 224 40.92 -9.82 18.35
N THR A 225 41.42 -10.05 17.14
CA THR A 225 40.79 -10.69 16.00
C THR A 225 40.11 -12.00 16.41
N THR A 226 38.83 -12.19 16.08
CA THR A 226 38.22 -13.53 16.01
C THR A 226 37.47 -13.66 14.70
N THR A 227 38.11 -14.41 13.81
CA THR A 227 37.55 -15.05 12.63
C THR A 227 36.92 -16.36 13.11
N GLU A 228 35.66 -16.63 12.83
CA GLU A 228 35.15 -18.01 12.85
C GLU A 228 34.06 -18.20 11.79
N GLN A 229 34.45 -18.96 10.77
CA GLN A 229 33.58 -19.72 9.88
C GLN A 229 33.21 -21.03 10.58
N MET A 230 31.97 -21.50 10.43
CA MET A 230 31.58 -22.92 10.36
C MET A 230 30.11 -22.95 9.92
N THR A 231 29.79 -23.38 8.68
CA THR A 231 29.35 -24.75 8.31
C THR A 231 28.22 -25.23 9.24
N GLY A 232 26.96 -25.34 8.84
CA GLY A 232 26.43 -26.13 7.73
C GLY A 232 25.64 -27.31 8.32
N SER A 233 24.39 -27.52 7.88
CA SER A 233 23.68 -28.82 7.72
C SER A 233 22.15 -28.68 7.90
N LYS A 234 21.44 -28.87 6.80
CA LYS A 234 20.13 -29.54 6.66
C LYS A 234 20.43 -31.04 6.38
N PRO A 235 19.43 -31.94 6.21
CA PRO A 235 18.07 -32.04 6.75
C PRO A 235 17.78 -33.47 7.32
N GLU A 236 16.60 -33.66 7.90
CA GLU A 236 15.80 -34.91 7.83
C GLU A 236 14.39 -34.55 7.37
#